data_AF-E0SJF2-F1
#
_entry.id   AF-E0SJF2-F1
#
_cell.length_a   1.000
_cell.length_b   1.000
_cell.length_c   1.000
_cell.angle_alpha   90.00
_cell.angle_beta   90.00
_cell.angle_gamma   90.00
#
_symmetry.space_group_name_H-M   'P 1'
#
loop_
_entity.id
_entity.type
_entity.pdbx_description
1 polymer ?
#
loop_
_entity_poly.entity_id
_entity_poly.type
_entity_poly.pdbx_seq_one_letter_code
_entity_poly.pdbx_strand_id
1 'polypeptide(L)'
;MQQTRSVFHDGERAVQARAEISGEWLKQSEGFVRSEMPQQHRDFFENLQMLFLGLLDSVGRPWCVPALGPRGFLVSPTPDTLEIHRDPVLSCELGLDRSPGASVGVLGIDLASRRRNRLNGRIQHASAGKMTILVDQSFGNCPQYIQTRHQPPGQDEPLAVSRRRGSITDPEVRRIIEAADTFFIASRAAGPLDGGSAGVDASHRGGHPGFLGINGDGTLSFPDFSGNRFFNTLGNIESDGRVGLFVPDFETGEAIVLTGRGSIDWNPKRIKSFEGAERIVDVMPEEIWHASAALPVIGTISEQWPGLGATGTWNEARLAVLKTGGYRRFQIASKLKESDNITSFYLVPADDGPVERHLAGQFLPIRLQRNDEVIQRSYTLMSRSRMTRPSASSNHCQWLLSTSGHYTVRFCIL
;
A
#
# COMPACT_ATOMS: atom_id res chain seq x y z
N MET A 1 19.66 -7.35 39.90
CA MET A 1 19.41 -6.19 39.03
C MET A 1 18.30 -6.57 38.07
N GLN A 2 17.07 -6.09 38.28
CA GLN A 2 16.01 -6.24 37.28
C GLN A 2 16.40 -5.36 36.09
N GLN A 3 16.76 -5.96 34.96
CA GLN A 3 16.83 -5.23 33.69
C GLN A 3 15.46 -4.61 33.45
N THR A 4 15.36 -3.29 33.53
CA THR A 4 14.18 -2.55 33.09
C THR A 4 13.98 -2.87 31.62
N ARG A 5 13.03 -3.76 31.31
CA ARG A 5 12.73 -4.19 29.94
C ARG A 5 12.20 -2.96 29.19
N SER A 6 12.94 -2.48 28.20
CA SER A 6 12.55 -1.29 27.43
C SER A 6 11.23 -1.53 26.69
N VAL A 7 10.36 -0.52 26.68
CA VAL A 7 9.09 -0.50 25.93
C VAL A 7 9.32 -0.63 24.42
N PHE A 8 10.49 -0.19 23.95
CA PHE A 8 10.89 -0.28 22.55
C PHE A 8 11.89 -1.41 22.33
N HIS A 9 11.67 -2.23 21.31
CA HIS A 9 12.60 -3.29 20.93
C HIS A 9 13.78 -2.74 20.11
N ASP A 10 14.79 -3.58 19.90
CA ASP A 10 16.09 -3.14 19.36
C ASP A 10 15.98 -2.52 17.97
N GLY A 11 15.08 -3.03 17.11
CA GLY A 11 14.82 -2.49 15.78
C GLY A 11 14.20 -1.09 15.83
N GLU A 12 13.22 -0.87 16.71
CA GLU A 12 12.64 0.48 16.90
C GLU A 12 13.70 1.47 17.35
N ARG A 13 14.56 1.09 18.31
CA ARG A 13 15.63 1.95 18.80
C ARG A 13 16.67 2.26 17.73
N ALA A 14 16.98 1.32 16.85
CA ALA A 14 17.85 1.56 15.70
C ALA A 14 17.25 2.60 14.74
N VAL A 15 15.96 2.47 14.42
CA VAL A 15 15.24 3.44 13.57
C VAL A 15 15.12 4.81 14.26
N GLN A 16 14.83 4.84 15.56
CA GLN A 16 14.77 6.08 16.36
C GLN A 16 16.10 6.81 16.38
N ALA A 17 17.21 6.09 16.58
CA ALA A 17 18.55 6.66 16.55
C ALA A 17 18.88 7.23 15.16
N ARG A 18 18.53 6.51 14.09
CA ARG A 18 18.75 6.96 12.71
C ARG A 18 17.87 8.14 12.31
N ALA A 19 16.67 8.24 12.88
CA ALA A 19 15.77 9.36 12.73
C ALA A 19 16.07 10.52 13.73
N GLU A 20 17.16 10.43 14.47
CA GLU A 20 17.63 11.46 15.41
C GLU A 20 16.59 11.85 16.47
N ILE A 21 15.78 10.89 16.92
CA ILE A 21 14.79 11.12 17.97
C ILE A 21 15.51 11.35 19.31
N SER A 22 15.16 12.44 20.00
CA SER A 22 15.79 12.78 21.27
C SER A 22 15.46 11.75 22.36
N GLY A 23 16.45 11.45 23.21
CA GLY A 23 16.27 10.54 24.34
C GLY A 23 15.26 11.04 25.38
N GLU A 24 15.06 12.37 25.48
CA GLU A 24 14.02 12.97 26.32
C GLU A 24 12.62 12.63 25.81
N TRP A 25 12.40 12.75 24.50
CA TRP A 25 11.14 12.40 23.86
C TRP A 25 10.85 10.90 24.05
N LEU A 26 11.85 10.03 23.90
CA LEU A 26 11.69 8.58 24.10
C LEU A 26 11.22 8.26 25.52
N LYS A 27 11.86 8.81 26.56
CA LYS A 27 11.45 8.62 27.95
C LYS A 27 10.03 9.11 28.21
N GLN A 28 9.66 10.26 27.67
CA GLN A 28 8.29 10.77 27.80
C GLN A 28 7.28 9.85 27.10
N SER A 29 7.68 9.26 25.98
CA SER A 29 6.78 8.48 25.13
C SER A 29 6.44 7.09 25.68
N GLU A 30 7.28 6.53 26.56
CA GLU A 30 7.05 5.22 27.19
C GLU A 30 5.70 5.16 27.93
N GLY A 31 5.27 6.26 28.56
CA GLY A 31 3.99 6.35 29.25
C GLY A 31 2.75 6.29 28.34
N PHE A 32 2.92 6.41 27.02
CA PHE A 32 1.81 6.25 26.07
C PHE A 32 1.53 4.80 25.72
N VAL A 33 2.48 3.88 25.95
CA VAL A 33 2.32 2.44 25.72
C VAL A 33 1.98 1.76 27.03
N ARG A 34 0.84 1.06 27.07
CA ARG A 34 0.30 0.45 28.30
C ARG A 34 0.19 -1.06 28.13
N SER A 35 0.37 -1.81 29.21
CA SER A 35 0.11 -3.27 29.22
C SER A 35 -1.38 -3.62 29.30
N GLU A 36 -2.25 -2.62 29.42
CA GLU A 36 -3.69 -2.77 29.51
C GLU A 36 -4.39 -1.69 28.66
N MET A 37 -5.61 -1.97 28.23
CA MET A 37 -6.49 -1.03 27.54
C MET A 37 -7.19 -0.12 28.57
N PRO A 38 -6.97 1.20 28.52
CA PRO A 38 -7.83 2.15 29.23
C PRO A 38 -9.30 1.98 28.84
N GLN A 39 -10.24 2.39 29.70
CA GLN A 39 -11.68 2.29 29.40
C GLN A 39 -12.04 2.86 28.02
N GLN A 40 -11.47 4.02 27.67
CA GLN A 40 -11.70 4.65 26.38
C GLN A 40 -11.27 3.78 25.18
N HIS A 41 -10.23 2.95 25.32
CA HIS A 41 -9.81 2.00 24.28
C HIS A 41 -10.76 0.82 24.21
N ARG A 42 -11.22 0.30 25.36
CA ARG A 42 -12.20 -0.77 25.43
C ARG A 42 -13.51 -0.36 24.75
N ASP A 43 -14.06 0.79 25.12
CA ASP A 43 -15.27 1.35 24.52
C ASP A 43 -15.13 1.55 23.01
N PHE A 44 -13.91 1.89 22.55
CA PHE A 44 -13.63 2.01 21.12
C PHE A 44 -13.73 0.67 20.41
N PHE A 45 -13.00 -0.35 20.88
CA PHE A 45 -12.99 -1.67 20.25
C PHE A 45 -14.40 -2.29 20.25
N GLU A 46 -15.16 -2.19 21.34
CA GLU A 46 -16.51 -2.78 21.43
C GLU A 46 -17.53 -2.13 20.48
N ASN A 47 -17.27 -0.90 20.01
CA ASN A 47 -18.11 -0.19 19.05
C ASN A 47 -17.71 -0.39 17.58
N LEU A 48 -16.56 -1.02 17.31
CA LEU A 48 -16.12 -1.29 15.94
C LEU A 48 -16.94 -2.40 15.29
N GLN A 49 -16.99 -2.37 13.95
CA GLN A 49 -17.54 -3.43 13.11
C GLN A 49 -16.45 -4.10 12.24
N MET A 50 -15.22 -3.59 12.35
CA MET A 50 -14.06 -4.06 11.62
C MET A 50 -12.80 -3.75 12.43
N LEU A 51 -11.85 -4.67 12.43
CA LEU A 51 -10.47 -4.42 12.82
C LEU A 51 -9.53 -5.17 11.87
N PHE A 52 -8.23 -4.85 11.94
CA PHE A 52 -7.19 -5.55 11.19
C PHE A 52 -6.23 -6.27 12.13
N LEU A 53 -5.84 -7.48 11.75
CA LEU A 53 -4.94 -8.35 12.48
C LEU A 53 -3.68 -8.58 11.66
N GLY A 54 -2.54 -8.47 12.32
CA GLY A 54 -1.26 -9.03 11.89
C GLY A 54 -1.12 -10.41 12.53
N LEU A 55 -1.15 -11.45 11.71
CA LEU A 55 -0.93 -12.84 12.11
C LEU A 55 0.18 -13.45 11.27
N LEU A 56 0.82 -14.49 11.77
CA LEU A 56 1.88 -15.19 11.05
C LEU A 56 1.35 -16.47 10.44
N ASP A 57 1.87 -16.88 9.30
CA ASP A 57 1.68 -18.24 8.81
C ASP A 57 2.66 -19.23 9.48
N SER A 58 2.53 -20.52 9.14
CA SER A 58 3.39 -21.60 9.67
C SER A 58 4.89 -21.44 9.43
N VAL A 59 5.32 -20.58 8.49
CA VAL A 59 6.74 -20.27 8.22
C VAL A 59 7.14 -18.90 8.78
N GLY A 60 6.25 -18.27 9.53
CA GLY A 60 6.50 -17.01 10.23
C GLY A 60 6.41 -15.77 9.36
N ARG A 61 5.82 -15.84 8.16
CA ARG A 61 5.55 -14.66 7.32
C ARG A 61 4.30 -13.93 7.85
N PRO A 62 4.36 -12.61 8.06
CA PRO A 62 3.20 -11.85 8.50
C PRO A 62 2.23 -11.61 7.35
N TRP A 63 0.95 -11.67 7.70
CA TRP A 63 -0.19 -11.34 6.87
C TRP A 63 -1.08 -10.34 7.60
N CYS A 64 -1.61 -9.36 6.87
CA CYS A 64 -2.60 -8.43 7.41
C CYS A 64 -3.98 -8.86 6.90
N VAL A 65 -4.92 -9.11 7.80
CA VAL A 65 -6.28 -9.56 7.45
C VAL A 65 -7.34 -8.88 8.32
N PRO A 66 -8.53 -8.58 7.78
CA PRO A 66 -9.61 -8.02 8.58
C PRO A 66 -10.33 -9.09 9.40
N ALA A 67 -10.91 -8.69 10.53
CA ALA A 67 -12.01 -9.39 11.17
C ALA A 67 -13.23 -8.46 11.16
N LEU A 68 -14.38 -9.00 10.74
CA LEU A 68 -15.61 -8.25 10.48
C LEU A 68 -16.74 -8.83 11.31
N GLY A 69 -17.57 -7.97 11.89
CA GLY A 69 -18.75 -8.41 12.63
C GLY A 69 -19.69 -7.27 13.03
N PRO A 70 -20.91 -7.59 13.51
CA PRO A 70 -21.81 -6.58 14.07
C PRO A 70 -21.23 -6.00 15.37
N ARG A 71 -21.70 -4.82 15.79
CA ARG A 71 -21.32 -4.26 17.11
C ARG A 71 -21.52 -5.31 18.21
N GLY A 72 -20.54 -5.42 19.10
CA GLY A 72 -20.49 -6.46 20.13
C GLY A 72 -19.76 -7.75 19.70
N PHE A 73 -19.29 -7.88 18.45
CA PHE A 73 -18.38 -8.97 18.08
C PHE A 73 -16.99 -8.84 18.71
N LEU A 74 -16.66 -7.64 19.20
CA LEU A 74 -15.47 -7.34 19.98
C LEU A 74 -15.91 -7.06 21.41
N VAL A 75 -15.28 -7.73 22.38
CA VAL A 75 -15.60 -7.60 23.80
C VAL A 75 -14.31 -7.50 24.59
N SER A 76 -14.21 -6.54 25.51
CA SER A 76 -13.10 -6.45 26.45
C SER A 76 -13.59 -6.78 27.86
N PRO A 77 -13.58 -8.07 28.28
CA PRO A 77 -14.08 -8.47 29.59
C PRO A 77 -13.25 -7.89 30.74
N THR A 78 -11.95 -7.70 30.51
CA THR A 78 -10.99 -7.09 31.44
C THR A 78 -10.06 -6.14 30.68
N PRO A 79 -9.41 -5.18 31.37
CA PRO A 79 -8.49 -4.22 30.72
C PRO A 79 -7.35 -4.87 29.92
N ASP A 80 -6.92 -6.06 30.29
CA ASP A 80 -5.83 -6.80 29.66
C ASP A 80 -6.30 -7.82 28.61
N THR A 81 -7.60 -7.89 28.30
CA THR A 81 -8.15 -8.92 27.41
C THR A 81 -9.06 -8.31 26.35
N LEU A 82 -8.87 -8.75 25.10
CA LEU A 82 -9.77 -8.51 23.98
C LEU A 82 -10.25 -9.84 23.41
N GLU A 83 -11.56 -10.04 23.34
CA GLU A 83 -12.20 -11.15 22.65
C GLU A 83 -12.74 -10.70 21.29
N ILE A 84 -12.53 -11.54 20.28
CA ILE A 84 -13.03 -11.39 18.91
C ILE A 84 -13.92 -12.59 18.61
N HIS A 85 -15.22 -12.38 18.46
CA HIS A 85 -16.24 -13.43 18.26
C HIS A 85 -16.50 -13.69 16.78
N ARG A 86 -15.44 -13.60 15.97
CA ARG A 86 -15.41 -13.87 14.52
C ARG A 86 -14.04 -14.37 14.12
N ASP A 87 -14.00 -15.24 13.12
CA ASP A 87 -12.75 -15.67 12.53
C ASP A 87 -12.20 -14.58 11.58
N PRO A 88 -10.88 -14.31 11.56
CA PRO A 88 -10.32 -13.37 10.61
C PRO A 88 -10.50 -13.88 9.18
N VAL A 89 -10.82 -12.96 8.27
CA VAL A 89 -10.97 -13.23 6.85
C VAL A 89 -9.68 -13.84 6.29
N LEU A 90 -9.80 -14.90 5.48
CA LEU A 90 -8.68 -15.64 4.89
C LEU A 90 -7.74 -16.35 5.89
N SER A 91 -8.08 -16.44 7.17
CA SER A 91 -7.17 -17.02 8.17
C SER A 91 -6.88 -18.51 7.93
N CYS A 92 -7.88 -19.30 7.54
CA CYS A 92 -7.71 -20.70 7.21
C CYS A 92 -6.90 -20.89 5.91
N GLU A 93 -7.21 -20.07 4.92
CA GLU A 93 -6.63 -20.08 3.59
C GLU A 93 -5.13 -19.79 3.58
N LEU A 94 -4.73 -18.80 4.36
CA LEU A 94 -3.35 -18.37 4.48
C LEU A 94 -2.59 -19.19 5.54
N GLY A 95 -3.25 -20.15 6.19
CA GLY A 95 -2.66 -20.99 7.23
C GLY A 95 -2.14 -20.17 8.41
N LEU A 96 -2.92 -19.16 8.83
CA LEU A 96 -2.51 -18.24 9.89
C LEU A 96 -2.53 -18.94 11.24
N ASP A 97 -1.41 -18.84 11.95
CA ASP A 97 -1.22 -19.37 13.28
C ASP A 97 -2.11 -18.63 14.28
N ARG A 98 -3.01 -19.39 14.88
CA ARG A 98 -3.92 -18.96 15.94
C ARG A 98 -3.74 -19.78 17.22
N SER A 99 -2.63 -20.50 17.32
CA SER A 99 -2.36 -21.34 18.48
C SER A 99 -2.17 -20.49 19.75
N PRO A 100 -2.49 -21.03 20.94
CA PRO A 100 -2.18 -20.38 22.20
C PRO A 100 -0.69 -20.02 22.31
N GLY A 101 -0.41 -18.78 22.67
CA GLY A 101 0.94 -18.21 22.75
C GLY A 101 1.39 -17.46 21.49
N ALA A 102 0.72 -17.64 20.35
CA ALA A 102 1.07 -16.96 19.12
C ALA A 102 0.93 -15.43 19.26
N SER A 103 1.93 -14.69 18.78
CA SER A 103 1.94 -13.23 18.75
C SER A 103 0.96 -12.69 17.70
N VAL A 104 0.25 -11.61 18.05
CA VAL A 104 -0.71 -10.94 17.19
C VAL A 104 -0.60 -9.43 17.32
N GLY A 105 -0.63 -8.74 16.17
CA GLY A 105 -0.78 -7.29 16.12
C GLY A 105 -2.23 -6.94 15.77
N VAL A 106 -2.81 -5.94 16.41
CA VAL A 106 -4.20 -5.53 16.21
C VAL A 106 -4.27 -4.04 15.97
N LEU A 107 -4.99 -3.66 14.92
CA LEU A 107 -5.38 -2.29 14.62
C LEU A 107 -6.90 -2.20 14.62
N GLY A 108 -7.45 -1.54 15.62
CA GLY A 108 -8.82 -1.03 15.55
C GLY A 108 -8.83 0.31 14.84
N ILE A 109 -9.69 0.47 13.83
CA ILE A 109 -9.82 1.72 13.08
C ILE A 109 -11.29 1.98 12.75
N ASP A 110 -11.74 3.19 13.04
CA ASP A 110 -13.01 3.73 12.59
C ASP A 110 -12.74 4.81 11.53
N LEU A 111 -13.05 4.47 10.28
CA LEU A 111 -12.86 5.37 9.14
C LEU A 111 -13.76 6.60 9.24
N ALA A 112 -14.95 6.52 9.84
CA ALA A 112 -15.88 7.65 9.91
C ALA A 112 -15.40 8.73 10.90
N SER A 113 -14.80 8.33 12.03
CA SER A 113 -14.28 9.26 13.04
C SER A 113 -12.78 9.54 12.94
N ARG A 114 -12.07 8.88 12.02
CA ARG A 114 -10.59 8.86 11.92
C ARG A 114 -9.90 8.38 13.20
N ARG A 115 -10.60 7.65 14.06
CA ARG A 115 -10.03 7.13 15.31
C ARG A 115 -9.36 5.79 15.06
N ARG A 116 -8.16 5.61 15.61
CA ARG A 116 -7.45 4.34 15.60
C ARG A 116 -6.74 4.07 16.92
N ASN A 117 -6.84 2.83 17.38
CA ASN A 117 -6.11 2.32 18.53
C ASN A 117 -5.41 1.02 18.13
N ARG A 118 -4.24 0.80 18.69
CA ARG A 118 -3.43 -0.38 18.44
C ARG A 118 -3.31 -1.21 19.71
N LEU A 119 -3.20 -2.51 19.49
CA LEU A 119 -3.02 -3.50 20.53
C LEU A 119 -2.11 -4.59 19.97
N ASN A 120 -0.97 -4.82 20.60
CA ASN A 120 -0.14 -5.98 20.33
C ASN A 120 -0.25 -6.92 21.53
N GLY A 121 -0.26 -8.23 21.27
CA GLY A 121 -0.54 -9.21 22.31
C GLY A 121 -0.29 -10.64 21.88
N ARG A 122 -0.80 -11.57 22.68
CA ARG A 122 -0.70 -13.01 22.46
C ARG A 122 -2.07 -13.66 22.48
N ILE A 123 -2.28 -14.64 21.61
CA ILE A 123 -3.50 -15.43 21.60
C ILE A 123 -3.50 -16.34 22.84
N GLN A 124 -4.49 -16.22 23.71
CA GLN A 124 -4.68 -17.18 24.82
C GLN A 124 -5.45 -18.40 24.34
N HIS A 125 -6.49 -18.17 23.55
CA HIS A 125 -7.38 -19.22 23.07
C HIS A 125 -7.94 -18.83 21.70
N ALA A 126 -8.00 -19.80 20.80
CA ALA A 126 -8.74 -19.65 19.56
C ALA A 126 -9.49 -20.95 19.26
N SER A 127 -10.80 -20.81 19.07
CA SER A 127 -11.70 -21.86 18.58
C SER A 127 -12.47 -21.33 17.38
N ALA A 128 -13.24 -22.19 16.71
CA ALA A 128 -14.11 -21.76 15.62
C ALA A 128 -14.99 -20.58 16.05
N GLY A 129 -14.88 -19.45 15.36
CA GLY A 129 -15.63 -18.22 15.62
C GLY A 129 -15.27 -17.45 16.89
N LYS A 130 -14.22 -17.81 17.64
CA LYS A 130 -13.78 -17.02 18.81
C LYS A 130 -12.25 -17.01 18.96
N MET A 131 -11.69 -15.84 19.19
CA MET A 131 -10.28 -15.63 19.54
C MET A 131 -10.18 -14.71 20.74
N THR A 132 -9.39 -15.09 21.75
CA THR A 132 -9.11 -14.29 22.94
C THR A 132 -7.64 -13.89 22.94
N ILE A 133 -7.37 -12.59 23.06
CA ILE A 133 -6.04 -11.99 23.02
C ILE A 133 -5.73 -11.39 24.40
N LEU A 134 -4.60 -11.78 24.97
CA LEU A 134 -3.98 -11.11 26.10
C LEU A 134 -3.15 -9.91 25.60
N VAL A 135 -3.38 -8.75 26.18
CA VAL A 135 -2.73 -7.50 25.82
C VAL A 135 -1.31 -7.46 26.37
N ASP A 136 -0.34 -7.20 25.51
CA ASP A 136 1.03 -6.87 25.91
C ASP A 136 1.27 -5.36 25.81
N GLN A 137 0.73 -4.72 24.77
CA GLN A 137 0.84 -3.28 24.52
C GLN A 137 -0.47 -2.72 23.95
N SER A 138 -0.93 -1.58 24.45
CA SER A 138 -2.03 -0.81 23.88
C SER A 138 -1.75 0.68 23.89
N PHE A 139 -2.04 1.35 22.78
CA PHE A 139 -1.85 2.79 22.61
C PHE A 139 -2.76 3.35 21.52
N GLY A 140 -3.14 4.62 21.67
CA GLY A 140 -3.88 5.36 20.65
C GLY A 140 -2.93 5.99 19.64
N ASN A 141 -3.40 6.17 18.41
CA ASN A 141 -2.66 6.91 17.38
C ASN A 141 -3.45 8.11 16.87
N CYS A 142 -2.74 9.16 16.46
CA CYS A 142 -3.33 10.36 15.88
C CYS A 142 -4.16 10.06 14.61
N PRO A 143 -5.17 10.87 14.28
CA PRO A 143 -6.07 10.65 13.13
C PRO A 143 -5.42 10.94 11.76
N GLN A 144 -4.12 11.22 11.74
CA GLN A 144 -3.40 11.62 10.52
C GLN A 144 -3.54 10.56 9.42
N TYR A 145 -3.70 11.06 8.19
CA TYR A 145 -3.75 10.29 6.95
C TYR A 145 -4.97 9.37 6.77
N ILE A 146 -5.96 9.42 7.67
CA ILE A 146 -7.19 8.64 7.52
C ILE A 146 -8.23 9.47 6.78
N GLN A 147 -8.57 9.05 5.56
CA GLN A 147 -9.69 9.62 4.80
C GLN A 147 -11.01 9.06 5.37
N THR A 148 -12.03 9.90 5.53
CA THR A 148 -13.31 9.40 6.05
C THR A 148 -14.12 8.70 5.00
N ARG A 149 -14.81 7.66 5.45
CA ARG A 149 -15.78 6.90 4.66
C ARG A 149 -16.95 6.54 5.57
N HIS A 150 -18.15 6.58 5.02
CA HIS A 150 -19.36 6.16 5.72
C HIS A 150 -19.89 4.88 5.08
N GLN A 151 -19.92 3.80 5.85
CA GLN A 151 -20.53 2.56 5.40
C GLN A 151 -22.04 2.77 5.22
N PRO A 152 -22.63 2.42 4.06
CA PRO A 152 -24.06 2.48 3.86
C PRO A 152 -24.79 1.55 4.86
N PRO A 153 -25.93 1.98 5.43
CA PRO A 153 -26.72 1.11 6.29
C PRO A 153 -27.26 -0.11 5.51
N GLY A 154 -27.25 -1.29 6.15
CA GLY A 154 -27.92 -2.48 5.60
C GLY A 154 -27.11 -3.31 4.60
N GLN A 155 -25.78 -3.17 4.55
CA GLN A 155 -24.96 -4.15 3.83
C GLN A 155 -24.61 -5.34 4.72
N ASP A 156 -24.97 -6.53 4.25
CA ASP A 156 -24.67 -7.81 4.88
C ASP A 156 -23.16 -8.10 4.88
N GLU A 157 -22.72 -8.94 5.83
CA GLU A 157 -21.38 -9.53 5.83
C GLU A 157 -21.12 -10.21 4.46
N PRO A 158 -19.89 -10.14 3.92
CA PRO A 158 -19.57 -10.82 2.67
C PRO A 158 -19.94 -12.31 2.71
N LEU A 159 -20.83 -12.73 1.81
CA LEU A 159 -21.43 -14.08 1.85
C LEU A 159 -20.42 -15.22 1.62
N ALA A 160 -19.39 -14.97 0.81
CA ALA A 160 -18.26 -15.87 0.62
C ALA A 160 -17.10 -15.13 -0.05
N VAL A 161 -15.93 -15.12 0.60
CA VAL A 161 -14.71 -14.54 0.02
C VAL A 161 -14.19 -15.47 -1.08
N SER A 162 -14.32 -15.04 -2.34
CA SER A 162 -13.63 -15.71 -3.44
C SER A 162 -12.18 -15.24 -3.47
N ARG A 163 -11.27 -16.14 -3.82
CA ARG A 163 -9.84 -15.85 -3.75
C ARG A 163 -9.12 -16.56 -4.87
N ARG A 164 -8.11 -15.89 -5.40
CA ARG A 164 -7.17 -16.49 -6.34
C ARG A 164 -5.77 -15.96 -6.07
N ARG A 165 -4.78 -16.78 -6.40
CA ARG A 165 -3.41 -16.27 -6.51
C ARG A 165 -3.35 -15.23 -7.62
N GLY A 166 -2.66 -14.14 -7.35
CA GLY A 166 -2.42 -13.06 -8.30
C GLY A 166 -0.94 -12.86 -8.55
N SER A 167 -0.64 -11.96 -9.48
CA SER A 167 0.70 -11.47 -9.80
C SER A 167 0.69 -9.94 -9.84
N ILE A 168 1.84 -9.31 -9.59
CA ILE A 168 2.01 -7.86 -9.73
C ILE A 168 1.82 -7.37 -11.18
N THR A 169 1.88 -8.29 -12.15
CA THR A 169 1.60 -8.04 -13.56
C THR A 169 0.11 -8.10 -13.89
N ASP A 170 -0.74 -8.58 -12.99
CA ASP A 170 -2.16 -8.72 -13.25
C ASP A 170 -2.84 -7.34 -13.26
N PRO A 171 -3.58 -6.98 -14.32
CA PRO A 171 -4.18 -5.64 -14.44
C PRO A 171 -5.07 -5.27 -13.25
N GLU A 172 -5.82 -6.23 -12.71
CA GLU A 172 -6.72 -6.01 -11.58
C GLU A 172 -5.96 -5.76 -10.27
N VAL A 173 -4.89 -6.51 -10.04
CA VAL A 173 -4.00 -6.32 -8.88
C VAL A 173 -3.37 -4.92 -8.93
N ARG A 174 -2.87 -4.54 -10.11
CA ARG A 174 -2.27 -3.23 -10.33
C ARG A 174 -3.29 -2.11 -10.12
N ARG A 175 -4.50 -2.26 -10.67
CA ARG A 175 -5.58 -1.27 -10.52
C ARG A 175 -5.86 -0.97 -9.05
N ILE A 176 -6.03 -2.00 -8.22
CA ILE A 176 -6.33 -1.81 -6.80
C ILE A 176 -5.16 -1.16 -6.07
N ILE A 177 -3.92 -1.64 -6.29
CA ILE A 177 -2.73 -1.07 -5.66
C ILE A 177 -2.51 0.40 -6.06
N GLU A 178 -2.56 0.70 -7.35
CA GLU A 178 -2.27 2.04 -7.89
C GLU A 178 -3.39 3.04 -7.63
N ALA A 179 -4.61 2.58 -7.30
CA ALA A 179 -5.71 3.44 -6.87
C ALA A 179 -5.73 3.67 -5.35
N ALA A 180 -4.98 2.88 -4.57
CA ALA A 180 -5.05 2.89 -3.12
C ALA A 180 -4.67 4.26 -2.54
N ASP A 181 -5.54 4.81 -1.70
CA ASP A 181 -5.29 5.94 -0.81
C ASP A 181 -5.07 5.48 0.64
N THR A 182 -5.30 4.19 0.90
CA THR A 182 -5.16 3.54 2.21
C THR A 182 -4.75 2.08 2.01
N PHE A 183 -3.85 1.58 2.87
CA PHE A 183 -3.61 0.15 3.05
C PHE A 183 -3.23 -0.16 4.50
N PHE A 184 -3.29 -1.44 4.85
CA PHE A 184 -2.91 -1.93 6.17
C PHE A 184 -1.68 -2.82 6.06
N ILE A 185 -0.81 -2.76 7.06
CA ILE A 185 0.47 -3.45 7.07
C ILE A 185 0.65 -4.22 8.38
N ALA A 186 0.98 -5.50 8.26
CA ALA A 186 1.47 -6.35 9.32
C ALA A 186 3.00 -6.49 9.21
N SER A 187 3.68 -6.54 10.34
CA SER A 187 5.14 -6.72 10.41
C SER A 187 5.50 -7.52 11.66
N ARG A 188 6.69 -8.12 11.69
CA ARG A 188 7.18 -8.87 12.86
C ARG A 188 8.60 -8.46 13.23
N ALA A 189 8.90 -8.54 14.52
CA ALA A 189 10.28 -8.46 15.00
C ALA A 189 11.07 -9.74 14.65
N ALA A 190 12.39 -9.61 14.61
CA ALA A 190 13.30 -10.75 14.61
C ALA A 190 13.41 -11.35 16.01
N GLY A 191 13.78 -12.63 16.07
CA GLY A 191 13.99 -13.34 17.34
C GLY A 191 12.71 -13.92 17.97
N PRO A 192 12.74 -14.24 19.27
CA PRO A 192 11.61 -14.80 19.99
C PRO A 192 10.41 -13.85 19.98
N LEU A 193 9.24 -14.38 19.65
CA LEU A 193 7.96 -13.67 19.69
C LEU A 193 7.15 -14.09 20.92
N ASP A 194 7.84 -14.19 22.06
CA ASP A 194 7.26 -14.54 23.36
C ASP A 194 6.60 -13.34 24.06
N GLY A 195 6.61 -12.17 23.40
CA GLY A 195 5.88 -10.96 23.71
C GLY A 195 6.65 -9.92 24.54
N GLY A 196 5.95 -8.88 24.99
CA GLY A 196 6.58 -7.65 25.49
C GLY A 196 6.74 -6.60 24.38
N SER A 197 7.97 -6.09 24.17
CA SER A 197 8.22 -5.02 23.18
C SER A 197 8.55 -5.52 21.77
N ALA A 198 9.00 -6.77 21.62
CA ALA A 198 9.23 -7.40 20.32
C ALA A 198 8.08 -8.35 20.01
N GLY A 199 7.47 -8.24 18.82
CA GLY A 199 6.27 -9.01 18.49
C GLY A 199 5.77 -8.76 17.08
N VAL A 200 4.50 -9.11 16.88
CA VAL A 200 3.76 -8.81 15.64
C VAL A 200 2.98 -7.51 15.82
N ASP A 201 2.92 -6.74 14.75
CA ASP A 201 2.41 -5.37 14.77
C ASP A 201 1.56 -5.12 13.51
N ALA A 202 0.39 -4.49 13.67
CA ALA A 202 -0.53 -4.14 12.58
C ALA A 202 -0.80 -2.64 12.54
N SER A 203 -0.70 -2.00 11.37
CA SER A 203 -0.77 -0.54 11.22
C SER A 203 -1.53 -0.12 9.97
N HIS A 204 -1.92 1.16 9.94
CA HIS A 204 -2.56 1.82 8.81
C HIS A 204 -1.60 2.79 8.14
N ARG A 205 -1.56 2.77 6.81
CA ARG A 205 -0.88 3.75 5.97
C ARG A 205 -1.90 4.40 5.05
N GLY A 206 -1.83 5.72 4.92
CA GLY A 206 -2.74 6.48 4.07
C GLY A 206 -2.04 7.68 3.43
N GLY A 207 -2.61 8.16 2.34
CA GLY A 207 -2.10 9.27 1.56
C GLY A 207 -3.07 9.66 0.46
N HIS A 208 -2.59 10.38 -0.55
CA HIS A 208 -3.36 10.58 -1.78
C HIS A 208 -3.56 9.25 -2.52
N PRO A 209 -4.64 9.07 -3.29
CA PRO A 209 -4.80 7.92 -4.18
C PRO A 209 -3.55 7.69 -5.04
N GLY A 210 -3.03 6.47 -5.03
CA GLY A 210 -1.80 6.08 -5.72
C GLY A 210 -0.51 6.33 -4.95
N PHE A 211 -0.56 6.59 -3.64
CA PHE A 211 0.65 6.70 -2.80
C PHE A 211 1.38 5.38 -2.61
N LEU A 212 0.71 4.24 -2.81
CA LEU A 212 1.34 2.92 -2.92
C LEU A 212 1.69 2.65 -4.39
N GLY A 213 2.94 2.92 -4.75
CA GLY A 213 3.43 2.80 -6.13
C GLY A 213 3.97 1.41 -6.46
N ILE A 214 3.88 1.02 -7.73
CA ILE A 214 4.53 -0.18 -8.28
C ILE A 214 5.72 0.27 -9.16
N ASN A 215 6.92 -0.18 -8.81
CA ASN A 215 8.15 0.05 -9.55
C ASN A 215 8.28 -0.93 -10.74
N GLY A 216 9.17 -0.62 -11.68
CA GLY A 216 9.36 -1.43 -12.89
C GLY A 216 9.88 -2.85 -12.63
N ASP A 217 10.48 -3.09 -11.47
CA ASP A 217 10.96 -4.42 -11.02
C ASP A 217 9.89 -5.20 -10.23
N GLY A 218 8.69 -4.64 -10.05
CA GLY A 218 7.61 -5.24 -9.26
C GLY A 218 7.64 -4.89 -7.76
N THR A 219 8.65 -4.14 -7.30
CA THR A 219 8.69 -3.64 -5.92
C THR A 219 7.57 -2.63 -5.68
N LEU A 220 6.93 -2.70 -4.52
CA LEU A 220 5.99 -1.68 -4.05
C LEU A 220 6.72 -0.63 -3.23
N SER A 221 6.37 0.65 -3.40
CA SER A 221 6.97 1.74 -2.64
C SER A 221 5.92 2.68 -2.08
N PHE A 222 6.10 3.09 -0.82
CA PHE A 222 5.27 4.12 -0.22
C PHE A 222 6.11 5.05 0.67
N PRO A 223 5.74 6.35 0.74
CA PRO A 223 6.36 7.26 1.69
C PRO A 223 5.92 6.97 3.13
N ASP A 224 6.88 7.01 4.06
CA ASP A 224 6.59 7.05 5.49
C ASP A 224 6.63 8.51 5.95
N PHE A 225 5.47 8.97 6.41
CA PHE A 225 5.26 10.33 6.88
C PHE A 225 5.42 10.43 8.40
N SER A 226 5.55 11.66 8.90
CA SER A 226 5.65 11.91 10.34
C SER A 226 4.47 11.31 11.12
N GLY A 227 4.77 10.59 12.19
CA GLY A 227 3.77 9.92 13.02
C GLY A 227 4.07 10.03 14.51
N ASN A 228 3.67 9.01 15.27
CA ASN A 228 3.89 8.97 16.72
C ASN A 228 5.35 8.68 17.12
N ARG A 229 6.27 8.47 16.15
CA ARG A 229 7.70 8.18 16.36
C ARG A 229 8.01 6.94 17.21
N PHE A 230 7.05 6.02 17.43
CA PHE A 230 7.34 4.72 18.08
C PHE A 230 8.09 3.78 17.12
N PHE A 231 7.79 3.89 15.82
CA PHE A 231 8.39 3.11 14.76
C PHE A 231 8.14 1.60 14.82
N ASN A 232 7.05 1.11 15.44
CA ASN A 232 6.81 -0.34 15.58
C ASN A 232 6.94 -1.12 14.26
N THR A 233 6.27 -0.65 13.20
CA THR A 233 6.37 -1.29 11.88
C THR A 233 7.77 -1.19 11.28
N LEU A 234 8.43 -0.04 11.43
CA LEU A 234 9.76 0.19 10.82
C LEU A 234 10.86 -0.53 11.59
N GLY A 235 10.76 -0.62 12.91
CA GLY A 235 11.68 -1.39 13.74
C GLY A 235 11.58 -2.87 13.46
N ASN A 236 10.36 -3.38 13.24
CA ASN A 236 10.13 -4.74 12.75
C ASN A 236 10.80 -4.97 11.38
N ILE A 237 10.58 -4.06 10.42
CA ILE A 237 11.24 -4.11 9.10
C ILE A 237 12.77 -4.09 9.22
N GLU A 238 13.33 -3.20 10.04
CA GLU A 238 14.78 -3.09 10.27
C GLU A 238 15.35 -4.38 10.86
N SER A 239 14.61 -5.05 11.75
CA SER A 239 15.09 -6.25 12.42
C SER A 239 14.92 -7.55 11.61
N ASP A 240 13.82 -7.72 10.87
CA ASP A 240 13.43 -9.00 10.24
C ASP A 240 13.13 -8.86 8.74
N GLY A 241 12.60 -7.70 8.32
CA GLY A 241 12.25 -7.39 6.95
C GLY A 241 10.96 -8.04 6.44
N ARG A 242 10.37 -9.07 7.08
CA ARG A 242 9.11 -9.63 6.58
C ARG A 242 7.91 -8.75 6.92
N VAL A 243 7.04 -8.53 5.92
CA VAL A 243 5.81 -7.72 6.03
C VAL A 243 4.66 -8.33 5.25
N GLY A 244 3.43 -8.02 5.65
CA GLY A 244 2.21 -8.36 4.93
C GLY A 244 1.35 -7.13 4.70
N LEU A 245 0.76 -6.97 3.52
CA LEU A 245 -0.12 -5.84 3.19
C LEU A 245 -1.54 -6.33 2.91
N PHE A 246 -2.51 -5.51 3.31
CA PHE A 246 -3.90 -5.60 2.91
C PHE A 246 -4.30 -4.29 2.24
N VAL A 247 -4.55 -4.32 0.94
CA VAL A 247 -4.89 -3.16 0.12
C VAL A 247 -6.36 -3.27 -0.29
N PRO A 248 -7.28 -2.53 0.37
CA PRO A 248 -8.71 -2.61 0.08
C PRO A 248 -9.10 -1.80 -1.16
N ASP A 249 -10.08 -2.30 -1.90
CA ASP A 249 -10.96 -1.50 -2.75
C ASP A 249 -12.30 -1.34 -2.02
N PHE A 250 -12.49 -0.18 -1.37
CA PHE A 250 -13.69 0.07 -0.57
C PHE A 250 -14.96 0.23 -1.41
N GLU A 251 -14.85 0.43 -2.72
CA GLU A 251 -16.01 0.58 -3.62
C GLU A 251 -16.53 -0.77 -4.10
N THR A 252 -15.66 -1.76 -4.26
CA THR A 252 -16.03 -3.11 -4.73
C THR A 252 -16.04 -4.16 -3.62
N GLY A 253 -15.39 -3.88 -2.48
CA GLY A 253 -15.17 -4.86 -1.41
C GLY A 253 -14.06 -5.86 -1.74
N GLU A 254 -13.37 -5.71 -2.88
CA GLU A 254 -12.18 -6.50 -3.22
C GLU A 254 -10.97 -6.06 -2.39
N ALA A 255 -9.97 -6.92 -2.29
CA ALA A 255 -8.70 -6.58 -1.68
C ALA A 255 -7.54 -7.34 -2.30
N ILE A 256 -6.38 -6.68 -2.35
CA ILE A 256 -5.10 -7.35 -2.57
C ILE A 256 -4.47 -7.65 -1.21
N VAL A 257 -4.19 -8.93 -0.98
CA VAL A 257 -3.55 -9.43 0.24
C VAL A 257 -2.22 -10.03 -0.16
N LEU A 258 -1.13 -9.55 0.42
CA LEU A 258 0.20 -10.02 0.04
C LEU A 258 1.13 -10.14 1.23
N THR A 259 2.18 -10.95 1.08
CA THR A 259 3.34 -10.99 1.98
C THR A 259 4.63 -10.81 1.18
N GLY A 260 5.67 -10.32 1.82
CA GLY A 260 6.94 -10.04 1.17
C GLY A 260 8.00 -9.46 2.08
N ARG A 261 9.02 -8.83 1.48
CA ARG A 261 10.16 -8.25 2.19
C ARG A 261 10.18 -6.73 2.09
N GLY A 262 10.05 -6.10 3.24
CA GLY A 262 10.20 -4.68 3.47
C GLY A 262 11.66 -4.26 3.64
N SER A 263 12.00 -3.06 3.18
CA SER A 263 13.25 -2.36 3.53
C SER A 263 13.02 -0.85 3.60
N ILE A 264 13.78 -0.16 4.45
CA ILE A 264 13.69 1.30 4.61
C ILE A 264 14.79 1.97 3.79
N ASP A 265 14.39 2.79 2.82
CA ASP A 265 15.27 3.64 2.03
C ASP A 265 15.37 5.04 2.64
N TRP A 266 16.59 5.39 3.04
CA TRP A 266 16.95 6.65 3.65
C TRP A 266 17.64 7.62 2.67
N ASN A 267 17.65 7.31 1.37
CA ASN A 267 18.31 8.11 0.35
C ASN A 267 17.63 9.49 0.23
N PRO A 268 18.33 10.61 0.54
CA PRO A 268 17.72 11.93 0.51
C PRO A 268 17.18 12.34 -0.86
N LYS A 269 17.74 11.82 -1.96
CA LYS A 269 17.27 12.13 -3.32
C LYS A 269 15.89 11.55 -3.57
N ARG A 270 15.67 10.31 -3.09
CA ARG A 270 14.38 9.65 -3.22
C ARG A 270 13.37 10.21 -2.24
N ILE A 271 13.77 10.51 -1.01
CA ILE A 271 12.90 11.17 -0.04
C ILE A 271 12.39 12.51 -0.60
N LYS A 272 13.26 13.31 -1.23
CA LYS A 272 12.87 14.58 -1.86
C LYS A 272 11.91 14.45 -3.04
N SER A 273 11.79 13.26 -3.67
CA SER A 273 10.74 13.05 -4.67
C SER A 273 9.36 12.88 -4.03
N PHE A 274 9.30 12.68 -2.70
CA PHE A 274 8.08 12.57 -1.95
C PHE A 274 7.94 13.71 -0.92
N GLU A 275 7.25 14.79 -1.26
CA GLU A 275 6.82 15.84 -0.31
C GLU A 275 6.27 15.30 1.02
N GLY A 276 6.83 15.78 2.13
CA GLY A 276 6.42 15.35 3.47
C GLY A 276 6.92 13.98 3.90
N ALA A 277 7.52 13.18 3.01
CA ALA A 277 8.13 11.90 3.39
C ALA A 277 9.37 12.13 4.25
N GLU A 278 9.53 11.35 5.32
CA GLU A 278 10.75 11.31 6.11
C GLU A 278 11.70 10.19 5.64
N ARG A 279 11.15 9.19 4.97
CA ARG A 279 11.82 8.00 4.41
C ARG A 279 10.88 7.27 3.45
N ILE A 280 11.42 6.37 2.63
CA ILE A 280 10.62 5.53 1.73
C ILE A 280 10.71 4.08 2.20
N VAL A 281 9.58 3.38 2.17
CA VAL A 281 9.56 1.94 2.43
C VAL A 281 9.31 1.21 1.12
N ASP A 282 10.18 0.26 0.83
CA ASP A 282 10.04 -0.68 -0.27
C ASP A 282 9.55 -2.02 0.23
N VAL A 283 8.68 -2.67 -0.52
CA VAL A 283 8.20 -4.02 -0.27
C VAL A 283 8.30 -4.82 -1.55
N MET A 284 9.16 -5.83 -1.59
CA MET A 284 9.19 -6.83 -2.66
C MET A 284 8.15 -7.91 -2.36
N PRO A 285 7.04 -8.03 -3.12
CA PRO A 285 6.04 -9.06 -2.88
C PRO A 285 6.62 -10.45 -3.18
N GLU A 286 6.42 -11.40 -2.26
CA GLU A 286 6.77 -12.82 -2.46
C GLU A 286 5.54 -13.64 -2.83
N GLU A 287 4.37 -13.27 -2.32
CA GLU A 287 3.10 -13.94 -2.60
C GLU A 287 1.95 -12.94 -2.59
N ILE A 288 1.08 -13.02 -3.60
CA ILE A 288 -0.05 -12.11 -3.78
C ILE A 288 -1.34 -12.92 -3.97
N TRP A 289 -2.38 -12.52 -3.25
CA TRP A 289 -3.74 -13.00 -3.39
C TRP A 289 -4.66 -11.85 -3.77
N HIS A 290 -5.54 -12.11 -4.74
CA HIS A 290 -6.69 -11.27 -5.00
C HIS A 290 -7.92 -11.91 -4.34
N ALA A 291 -8.49 -11.22 -3.37
CA ALA A 291 -9.67 -11.65 -2.64
C ALA A 291 -10.87 -10.78 -3.03
N SER A 292 -11.87 -11.39 -3.64
CA SER A 292 -13.14 -10.75 -3.94
C SER A 292 -14.04 -10.82 -2.71
N ALA A 293 -14.70 -9.70 -2.38
CA ALA A 293 -15.57 -9.55 -1.21
C ALA A 293 -14.84 -9.80 0.13
N ALA A 294 -13.58 -9.35 0.25
CA ALA A 294 -12.82 -9.40 1.51
C ALA A 294 -13.32 -8.39 2.56
N LEU A 295 -14.04 -7.36 2.12
CA LEU A 295 -14.68 -6.33 2.94
C LEU A 295 -16.12 -6.08 2.47
N PRO A 296 -17.00 -5.55 3.34
CA PRO A 296 -18.24 -4.93 2.88
C PRO A 296 -17.94 -3.74 1.96
N VAL A 297 -18.89 -3.35 1.11
CA VAL A 297 -18.76 -2.16 0.27
C VAL A 297 -18.96 -0.93 1.14
N ILE A 298 -17.86 -0.30 1.54
CA ILE A 298 -17.89 0.91 2.40
C ILE A 298 -18.18 2.16 1.56
N GLY A 299 -17.77 2.19 0.30
CA GLY A 299 -18.00 3.31 -0.62
C GLY A 299 -16.84 4.32 -0.66
N THR A 300 -17.16 5.51 -1.18
CA THR A 300 -16.18 6.53 -1.56
C THR A 300 -15.76 7.41 -0.39
N ILE A 301 -14.66 8.16 -0.59
CA ILE A 301 -14.17 9.15 0.37
C ILE A 301 -15.22 10.24 0.57
N SER A 302 -15.64 10.43 1.82
CA SER A 302 -16.59 11.47 2.22
C SER A 302 -15.88 12.80 2.51
N GLU A 303 -14.76 12.76 3.24
CA GLU A 303 -13.95 13.93 3.54
C GLU A 303 -12.46 13.55 3.60
N GLN A 304 -11.63 14.37 2.95
CA GLN A 304 -10.19 14.20 2.99
C GLN A 304 -9.61 14.57 4.35
N TRP A 305 -8.53 13.92 4.78
CA TRP A 305 -7.78 14.34 5.95
C TRP A 305 -7.26 15.79 5.74
N PRO A 306 -7.43 16.73 6.69
CA PRO A 306 -7.10 18.14 6.47
C PRO A 306 -5.65 18.43 6.04
N GLY A 307 -4.68 17.61 6.49
CA GLY A 307 -3.27 17.77 6.13
C GLY A 307 -2.85 17.08 4.84
N LEU A 308 -3.80 16.50 4.09
CA LEU A 308 -3.50 15.66 2.92
C LEU A 308 -2.70 16.41 1.86
N GLY A 309 -2.99 17.69 1.65
CA GLY A 309 -2.26 18.53 0.69
C GLY A 309 -0.76 18.68 0.97
N ALA A 310 -0.31 18.45 2.21
CA ALA A 310 1.11 18.49 2.57
C ALA A 310 1.84 17.15 2.29
N THR A 311 1.13 16.18 1.70
CA THR A 311 1.67 14.86 1.35
C THR A 311 1.78 14.67 -0.16
N GLY A 312 1.91 15.75 -0.94
CA GLY A 312 2.16 15.74 -2.39
C GLY A 312 1.19 14.91 -3.25
N THR A 313 1.33 14.95 -4.57
CA THR A 313 0.62 14.01 -5.46
C THR A 313 1.61 13.19 -6.25
N TRP A 314 1.50 11.86 -6.16
CA TRP A 314 2.61 10.97 -6.44
C TRP A 314 2.69 10.47 -7.88
N ASN A 315 1.80 10.94 -8.75
CA ASN A 315 1.88 10.66 -10.18
C ASN A 315 3.10 11.34 -10.83
N GLU A 316 3.45 12.57 -10.45
CA GLU A 316 4.59 13.29 -11.04
C GLU A 316 5.95 12.76 -10.56
N ALA A 317 6.05 12.41 -9.27
CA ALA A 317 7.22 11.77 -8.69
C ALA A 317 7.48 10.37 -9.28
N ARG A 318 6.41 9.59 -9.49
CA ARG A 318 6.47 8.27 -10.14
C ARG A 318 6.92 8.36 -11.60
N LEU A 319 6.43 9.35 -12.35
CA LEU A 319 6.92 9.65 -13.70
C LEU A 319 8.39 10.09 -13.70
N ALA A 320 8.88 10.72 -12.63
CA ALA A 320 10.28 11.09 -12.47
C ALA A 320 11.19 9.88 -12.17
N VAL A 321 10.72 8.90 -11.41
CA VAL A 321 11.47 7.65 -11.13
C VAL A 321 11.51 6.71 -12.35
N LEU A 322 10.48 6.73 -13.20
CA LEU A 322 10.48 6.02 -14.50
C LEU A 322 11.41 6.67 -15.55
N LYS A 323 11.94 7.87 -15.29
CA LYS A 323 12.92 8.57 -16.13
C LYS A 323 14.33 8.20 -15.69
N THR A 324 14.94 7.20 -16.31
CA THR A 324 16.40 7.01 -16.19
C THR A 324 17.11 8.08 -17.02
N GLY A 325 17.61 9.12 -16.33
CA GLY A 325 18.30 10.25 -16.97
C GLY A 325 17.42 11.10 -17.89
N GLY A 326 16.13 11.27 -17.55
CA GLY A 326 15.17 12.08 -18.32
C GLY A 326 14.45 11.35 -19.45
N TYR A 327 14.74 10.06 -19.68
CA TYR A 327 14.12 9.25 -20.73
C TYR A 327 13.41 8.03 -20.15
N ARG A 328 12.25 7.67 -20.72
CA ARG A 328 11.50 6.43 -20.42
C ARG A 328 11.69 5.44 -21.58
N ARG A 329 11.82 4.15 -21.26
CA ARG A 329 12.07 3.11 -22.28
C ARG A 329 10.74 2.69 -22.93
N PHE A 330 10.72 2.65 -24.26
CA PHE A 330 9.60 2.19 -25.07
C PHE A 330 10.04 1.05 -25.98
N GLN A 331 9.10 0.17 -26.32
CA GLN A 331 9.24 -0.87 -27.33
C GLN A 331 8.37 -0.52 -28.54
N ILE A 332 8.77 -0.98 -29.73
CA ILE A 332 7.98 -0.84 -30.95
C ILE A 332 6.95 -1.97 -30.95
N ALA A 333 5.69 -1.65 -30.68
CA ALA A 333 4.58 -2.60 -30.76
C ALA A 333 4.25 -2.97 -32.21
N SER A 334 4.30 -1.98 -33.12
CA SER A 334 4.13 -2.23 -34.56
C SER A 334 4.73 -1.10 -35.39
N LYS A 335 4.99 -1.41 -36.67
CA LYS A 335 5.41 -0.45 -37.69
C LYS A 335 4.42 -0.47 -38.86
N LEU A 336 4.06 0.70 -39.38
CA LEU A 336 3.16 0.86 -40.51
C LEU A 336 3.83 1.76 -41.56
N LYS A 337 4.08 1.22 -42.75
CA LYS A 337 4.54 2.02 -43.89
C LYS A 337 3.35 2.81 -44.45
N GLU A 338 3.38 4.13 -44.33
CA GLU A 338 2.29 5.03 -44.75
C GLU A 338 2.48 5.52 -46.18
N SER A 339 3.74 5.71 -46.60
CA SER A 339 4.14 6.05 -47.96
C SER A 339 5.58 5.57 -48.21
N ASP A 340 6.13 5.82 -49.40
CA ASP A 340 7.52 5.45 -49.72
C ASP A 340 8.55 6.10 -48.81
N ASN A 341 8.25 7.29 -48.30
CA ASN A 341 9.18 8.05 -47.46
C ASN A 341 8.71 8.18 -45.99
N ILE A 342 7.54 7.61 -45.63
CA ILE A 342 6.97 7.75 -44.28
C ILE A 342 6.65 6.40 -43.65
N THR A 343 7.21 6.16 -42.47
CA THR A 343 6.88 5.01 -41.62
C THR A 343 6.41 5.49 -40.24
N SER A 344 5.23 5.03 -39.82
CA SER A 344 4.69 5.21 -38.47
C SER A 344 5.15 4.08 -37.57
N PHE A 345 5.61 4.40 -36.36
CA PHE A 345 5.92 3.44 -35.31
C PHE A 345 4.97 3.64 -34.15
N TYR A 346 4.39 2.54 -33.68
CA TYR A 346 3.56 2.50 -32.49
C TYR A 346 4.43 2.08 -31.32
N LEU A 347 4.61 2.99 -30.38
CA LEU A 347 5.43 2.76 -29.20
C LEU A 347 4.55 2.41 -28.00
N VAL A 348 4.89 1.32 -27.33
CA VAL A 348 4.37 0.94 -26.02
C VAL A 348 5.46 1.14 -24.97
N PRO A 349 5.11 1.58 -23.76
CA PRO A 349 6.08 1.60 -22.66
C PRO A 349 6.62 0.19 -22.42
N ALA A 350 7.94 0.07 -22.22
CA ALA A 350 8.56 -1.22 -21.92
C ALA A 350 8.21 -1.75 -20.51
N ASP A 351 7.60 -0.89 -19.69
CA ASP A 351 7.19 -1.12 -18.31
C ASP A 351 5.67 -1.34 -18.17
N ASP A 352 4.94 -1.43 -19.30
CA ASP A 352 3.48 -1.55 -19.38
C ASP A 352 2.68 -0.48 -18.60
N GLY A 353 3.34 0.60 -18.16
CA GLY A 353 2.72 1.67 -17.40
C GLY A 353 1.90 2.63 -18.28
N PRO A 354 1.06 3.51 -17.71
CA PRO A 354 0.26 4.45 -18.49
C PRO A 354 1.12 5.43 -19.30
N VAL A 355 0.64 5.84 -20.47
CA VAL A 355 1.27 6.84 -21.34
C VAL A 355 0.72 8.23 -20.99
N GLU A 356 1.60 9.23 -20.81
CA GLU A 356 1.17 10.61 -20.55
C GLU A 356 0.30 11.13 -21.70
N ARG A 357 -0.78 11.85 -21.35
CA ARG A 357 -1.61 12.52 -22.35
C ARG A 357 -0.75 13.54 -23.08
N HIS A 358 -0.80 13.51 -24.41
CA HIS A 358 -0.06 14.43 -25.26
C HIS A 358 -1.02 15.20 -26.16
N LEU A 359 -0.63 16.42 -26.52
CA LEU A 359 -1.28 17.20 -27.56
C LEU A 359 -0.66 16.83 -28.91
N ALA A 360 -1.49 16.69 -29.95
CA ALA A 360 -0.98 16.56 -31.31
C ALA A 360 -0.11 17.78 -31.65
N GLY A 361 1.03 17.55 -32.30
CA GLY A 361 1.98 18.62 -32.58
C GLY A 361 3.08 18.81 -31.53
N GLN A 362 3.00 18.16 -30.36
CA GLN A 362 4.08 18.19 -29.37
C GLN A 362 5.33 17.45 -29.89
N PHE A 363 6.50 17.96 -29.53
CA PHE A 363 7.77 17.32 -29.83
C PHE A 363 8.15 16.32 -28.75
N LEU A 364 8.46 15.09 -29.14
CA LEU A 364 9.00 14.03 -28.32
C LEU A 364 10.47 13.78 -28.72
N PRO A 365 11.45 14.08 -27.84
CA PRO A 365 12.83 13.66 -28.05
C PRO A 365 12.94 12.14 -27.88
N ILE A 366 13.37 11.46 -28.94
CA ILE A 366 13.62 10.02 -28.96
C ILE A 366 15.12 9.78 -29.00
N ARG A 367 15.59 8.92 -28.09
CA ARG A 367 16.96 8.44 -28.04
C ARG A 367 16.99 6.97 -28.44
N LEU A 368 17.76 6.66 -29.47
CA LEU A 368 18.02 5.30 -29.94
C LEU A 368 19.50 4.98 -29.70
N GLN A 369 19.79 3.77 -29.22
CA GLN A 369 21.17 3.29 -29.08
C GLN A 369 21.36 2.15 -30.08
N ARG A 370 22.36 2.28 -30.96
CA ARG A 370 22.71 1.26 -31.95
C ARG A 370 24.23 1.08 -31.96
N ASN A 371 24.71 -0.12 -31.63
CA ASN A 371 26.13 -0.49 -31.68
C ASN A 371 27.05 0.61 -31.09
N ASP A 372 26.79 0.97 -29.83
CA ASP A 372 27.49 2.01 -29.04
C ASP A 372 27.32 3.48 -29.48
N GLU A 373 26.58 3.75 -30.55
CA GLU A 373 26.23 5.11 -30.96
C GLU A 373 24.85 5.53 -30.42
N VAL A 374 24.78 6.73 -29.84
CA VAL A 374 23.54 7.33 -29.33
C VAL A 374 22.99 8.32 -30.35
N ILE A 375 21.87 7.98 -30.97
CA ILE A 375 21.16 8.84 -31.91
C ILE A 375 20.01 9.52 -31.17
N GLN A 376 20.03 10.85 -31.09
CA GLN A 376 18.95 11.67 -30.56
C GLN A 376 18.25 12.43 -31.69
N ARG A 377 16.92 12.34 -31.73
CA ARG A 377 16.08 13.03 -32.71
C ARG A 377 14.76 13.44 -32.06
N SER A 378 14.26 14.63 -32.40
CA SER A 378 12.96 15.11 -31.94
C SER A 378 11.92 14.83 -33.00
N TYR A 379 10.79 14.24 -32.59
CA TYR A 379 9.70 13.88 -33.49
C TYR A 379 8.38 14.47 -33.01
N THR A 380 7.48 14.75 -33.94
CA THR A 380 6.15 15.27 -33.59
C THR A 380 5.20 14.11 -33.26
N LEU A 381 4.51 14.21 -32.12
CA LEU A 381 3.50 13.26 -31.68
C LEU A 381 2.17 13.47 -32.43
N MET A 382 1.54 12.35 -32.80
CA MET A 382 0.19 12.32 -33.38
C MET A 382 -0.70 11.29 -32.67
N SER A 383 -2.01 11.49 -32.81
CA SER A 383 -3.05 10.70 -32.14
C SER A 383 -4.00 10.09 -33.20
N ARG A 384 -4.50 8.85 -33.02
CA ARG A 384 -5.20 8.10 -34.08
C ARG A 384 -6.64 7.75 -33.70
N SER A 385 -7.64 8.25 -34.44
CA SER A 385 -9.05 7.81 -34.32
C SER A 385 -9.33 6.60 -35.25
N ARG A 386 -10.28 5.74 -34.85
CA ARG A 386 -10.61 4.44 -35.48
C ARG A 386 -10.94 4.57 -36.98
N MET A 387 -10.50 3.58 -37.76
CA MET A 387 -10.76 3.42 -39.19
C MET A 387 -12.25 3.50 -39.56
N THR A 388 -12.62 4.52 -40.33
CA THR A 388 -13.57 4.41 -41.45
C THR A 388 -12.97 5.17 -42.64
N ARG A 389 -12.89 4.51 -43.80
CA ARG A 389 -12.29 5.07 -45.03
C ARG A 389 -13.04 6.32 -45.49
N PRO A 390 -12.37 7.42 -45.86
CA PRO A 390 -12.90 8.38 -46.80
C PRO A 390 -12.32 8.15 -48.20
N SER A 391 -13.21 8.27 -49.19
CA SER A 391 -12.89 8.33 -50.61
C SER A 391 -12.07 9.57 -50.98
N ALA A 392 -11.48 9.49 -52.17
CA ALA A 392 -10.46 10.37 -52.73
C ALA A 392 -10.78 11.88 -52.78
N SER A 393 -9.69 12.64 -52.92
CA SER A 393 -9.55 14.03 -53.39
C SER A 393 -9.87 15.16 -52.41
N SER A 394 -8.84 15.70 -51.77
CA SER A 394 -8.52 17.15 -51.75
C SER A 394 -7.34 17.44 -50.82
N ASN A 395 -6.51 18.41 -51.25
CA ASN A 395 -5.16 18.71 -50.80
C ASN A 395 -5.09 19.54 -49.49
N HIS A 396 -5.80 19.17 -48.42
CA HIS A 396 -5.67 19.84 -47.11
C HIS A 396 -5.47 18.81 -46.00
N CYS A 397 -4.28 18.82 -45.36
CA CYS A 397 -3.99 18.02 -44.17
C CYS A 397 -4.89 18.47 -43.01
N GLN A 398 -6.02 17.79 -42.84
CA GLN A 398 -6.95 18.01 -41.73
C GLN A 398 -6.49 17.23 -40.49
N TRP A 399 -6.38 17.96 -39.38
CA TRP A 399 -5.98 17.51 -38.04
C TRP A 399 -7.12 16.76 -37.35
N LEU A 400 -6.90 15.53 -36.87
CA LEU A 400 -7.91 14.73 -36.14
C LEU A 400 -7.29 13.90 -34.99
N LEU A 401 -8.00 13.90 -33.85
CA LEU A 401 -7.57 13.48 -32.49
C LEU A 401 -7.90 12.00 -32.14
N SER A 402 -7.10 11.33 -31.28
CA SER A 402 -7.56 10.30 -30.30
C SER A 402 -6.47 9.69 -29.38
N THR A 403 -6.81 9.57 -28.10
CA THR A 403 -6.05 9.09 -26.92
C THR A 403 -6.25 7.60 -26.61
N SER A 404 -5.41 6.69 -27.12
CA SER A 404 -5.57 5.24 -26.91
C SER A 404 -4.26 4.48 -26.59
N GLY A 405 -3.64 4.78 -25.45
CA GLY A 405 -2.65 3.88 -24.80
C GLY A 405 -1.29 3.68 -25.50
N HIS A 406 -1.05 4.34 -26.63
CA HIS A 406 0.18 4.22 -27.42
C HIS A 406 0.64 5.60 -27.90
N TYR A 407 1.96 5.80 -28.07
CA TYR A 407 2.46 6.92 -28.88
C TYR A 407 2.53 6.48 -30.34
N THR A 408 2.03 7.31 -31.26
CA THR A 408 2.30 7.15 -32.70
C THR A 408 3.33 8.19 -33.13
N VAL A 409 4.46 7.73 -33.64
CA VAL A 409 5.56 8.59 -34.11
C VAL A 409 5.78 8.34 -35.59
N ARG A 410 5.73 9.40 -36.42
CA ARG A 410 6.04 9.33 -37.85
C ARG A 410 7.49 9.71 -38.12
N PHE A 411 8.16 8.91 -38.94
CA PHE A 411 9.49 9.18 -39.46
C PHE A 411 9.36 9.55 -40.92
N CYS A 412 9.86 10.72 -41.30
CA CYS A 412 10.29 10.95 -42.69
C CYS A 412 11.68 10.34 -42.83
N ILE A 413 11.81 9.35 -43.71
CA ILE A 413 13.11 8.93 -44.20
C ILE A 413 13.47 9.97 -45.27
N LEU A 414 14.46 10.83 -44.98
CA LEU A 414 15.13 11.63 -45.99
C LEU A 414 16.23 10.79 -46.64
#